data_AF-A0A1F6JKI2-F1
#
_entry.id   AF-A0A1F6JKI2-F1
#
_cell.length_a   1.000
_cell.length_b   1.000
_cell.length_c   1.000
_cell.angle_alpha   90.00
_cell.angle_beta   90.00
_cell.angle_gamma   90.00
#
_symmetry.space_group_name_H-M   'P 1'
#
loop_
_entity.id
_entity.type
_entity.pdbx_description
1 polymer ?
#
loop_
_entity_poly.entity_id
_entity_poly.type
_entity_poly.pdbx_seq_one_letter_code
_entity_poly.pdbx_strand_id
1 'polypeptide(L)'
;MENVTLDDFKKVEIKIGKVVHCEKVADADKLLKLQVDFGDFQRQIISAIAEWYKPEDLEGKKLPFIVNLEPRNFRGEESQGMLVAMDTEDLPPASAGWAQPGKPVLLIPAEDVKEGTLVV
;
A
#
# COMPACT_ATOMS: atom_id res chain seq x y z
N MET A 1 0.29 19.90 14.12
CA MET A 1 1.19 18.75 13.91
C MET A 1 2.26 18.79 14.98
N GLU A 2 2.64 17.62 15.49
CA GLU A 2 3.77 17.46 16.39
C GLU A 2 4.98 16.96 15.58
N ASN A 3 6.18 17.38 15.93
CA ASN A 3 7.39 16.96 15.23
C ASN A 3 7.75 15.53 15.66
N VAL A 4 8.07 14.68 14.68
CA VAL A 4 8.67 13.36 14.93
C VAL A 4 10.18 13.43 14.73
N THR A 5 10.94 12.59 15.44
CA THR A 5 12.39 12.52 15.25
C THR A 5 12.73 11.65 14.05
N LEU A 6 13.96 11.80 13.51
CA LEU A 6 14.47 10.90 12.48
C LEU A 6 14.52 9.44 12.98
N ASP A 7 14.77 9.23 14.27
CA ASP A 7 14.80 7.89 14.86
C ASP A 7 13.40 7.27 14.94
N ASP A 8 12.35 8.08 15.09
CA ASP A 8 10.97 7.59 14.97
C ASP A 8 10.67 7.15 13.54
N PHE A 9 11.11 7.90 12.53
CA PHE A 9 10.96 7.49 11.13
C PHE A 9 11.73 6.20 10.82
N LYS A 10 12.96 6.07 11.30
CA LYS A 10 13.78 4.85 11.12
C LYS A 10 13.17 3.59 11.76
N LYS A 11 12.27 3.72 12.73
CA LYS A 11 11.54 2.57 13.29
C LYS A 11 10.52 2.00 12.30
N VAL A 12 10.10 2.75 11.29
CA VAL A 12 9.15 2.30 10.27
C VAL A 12 9.93 1.67 9.12
N GLU A 13 9.72 0.39 8.86
CA GLU A 13 10.35 -0.29 7.72
C GLU A 13 9.42 -0.22 6.51
N ILE A 14 9.77 0.64 5.55
CA ILE A 14 9.07 0.74 4.27
C ILE A 14 9.91 0.04 3.21
N LYS A 15 9.34 -0.94 2.51
CA LYS A 15 10.01 -1.69 1.44
C LYS A 15 9.19 -1.70 0.17
N ILE A 16 9.86 -1.74 -0.98
CA ILE A 16 9.19 -1.98 -2.27
C ILE A 16 8.83 -3.46 -2.36
N GLY A 17 7.56 -3.76 -2.55
CA GLY A 17 7.04 -5.10 -2.75
C GLY A 17 6.34 -5.23 -4.11
N LYS A 18 6.46 -6.40 -4.73
CA LYS A 18 5.72 -6.75 -5.94
C LYS A 18 4.43 -7.47 -5.57
N VAL A 19 3.29 -6.97 -6.03
CA VAL A 19 2.01 -7.67 -5.85
C VAL A 19 2.01 -8.89 -6.76
N VAL A 20 2.08 -10.09 -6.19
CA VAL A 20 2.11 -11.35 -6.96
C VAL A 20 0.72 -11.94 -7.15
N HIS A 21 -0.21 -11.60 -6.26
CA HIS A 21 -1.61 -11.95 -6.40
C HIS A 21 -2.49 -10.89 -5.71
N CYS A 22 -3.64 -10.60 -6.28
CA CYS A 22 -4.64 -9.74 -5.67
C CYS A 22 -6.04 -10.35 -5.82
N GLU A 23 -6.87 -10.23 -4.79
CA GLU A 23 -8.27 -10.64 -4.84
C GLU A 23 -9.15 -9.71 -3.99
N LYS A 24 -10.46 -9.75 -4.21
CA LYS A 24 -11.42 -9.08 -3.32
C LYS A 24 -11.62 -9.93 -2.07
N VAL A 25 -11.69 -9.29 -0.91
CA VAL A 25 -12.04 -9.99 0.33
C VAL A 25 -13.54 -10.32 0.30
N ALA A 26 -13.89 -11.58 0.61
CA ALA A 26 -15.28 -12.00 0.69
C ALA A 26 -16.06 -11.15 1.71
N ASP A 27 -17.28 -10.77 1.35
CA ASP A 27 -18.17 -9.95 2.20
C ASP A 27 -17.60 -8.58 2.62
N ALA A 28 -16.64 -8.04 1.86
CA ALA A 28 -16.03 -6.75 2.11
C ALA A 28 -15.76 -5.96 0.82
N ASP A 29 -16.77 -5.22 0.36
CA ASP A 29 -16.76 -4.52 -0.94
C ASP A 29 -15.63 -3.52 -1.15
N LYS A 30 -15.06 -2.99 -0.06
CA LYS A 30 -13.99 -1.99 -0.08
C LYS A 30 -12.58 -2.58 0.03
N LEU A 31 -12.45 -3.87 0.36
CA LEU A 31 -11.16 -4.47 0.71
C LEU A 31 -10.60 -5.33 -0.42
N LEU A 32 -9.33 -5.09 -0.74
CA LEU A 32 -8.50 -6.00 -1.53
C LEU A 32 -7.52 -6.72 -0.62
N LYS A 33 -7.29 -7.98 -0.91
CA LYS A 33 -6.26 -8.82 -0.31
C LYS A 33 -5.13 -8.98 -1.30
N LEU A 34 -3.94 -8.54 -0.90
CA LEU A 34 -2.74 -8.55 -1.72
C LEU A 34 -1.77 -9.57 -1.11
N GLN A 35 -1.25 -10.47 -1.94
CA GLN A 35 -0.05 -11.22 -1.64
C GLN A 35 1.13 -10.47 -2.26
N VAL A 36 2.05 -10.03 -1.42
CA VAL A 36 3.15 -9.14 -1.82
C VAL A 36 4.49 -9.84 -1.57
N ASP A 37 5.31 -9.88 -2.61
CA ASP A 37 6.65 -10.43 -2.61
C ASP A 37 7.69 -9.34 -2.38
N PHE A 38 8.54 -9.54 -1.37
CA PHE A 38 9.66 -8.67 -1.02
C PHE A 38 11.01 -9.35 -1.30
N GLY A 39 11.03 -10.40 -2.13
CA GLY A 39 12.21 -11.16 -2.51
C GLY A 39 12.52 -12.29 -1.53
N ASP A 40 12.83 -11.95 -0.27
CA ASP A 40 13.22 -12.94 0.74
C ASP A 40 12.02 -13.48 1.55
N PHE A 41 10.90 -12.76 1.52
CA PHE A 41 9.68 -13.11 2.24
C PHE A 41 8.45 -12.57 1.51
N GLN A 42 7.28 -13.11 1.85
CA GLN A 42 5.99 -12.63 1.37
C GLN A 42 5.11 -12.19 2.53
N ARG A 43 4.16 -11.29 2.27
CA ARG A 43 3.14 -10.87 3.25
C ARG A 43 1.77 -10.75 2.61
N GLN A 44 0.76 -11.11 3.40
CA GLN A 44 -0.62 -10.76 3.13
C GLN A 44 -0.88 -9.33 3.62
N ILE A 45 -1.39 -8.46 2.75
CA ILE A 45 -1.71 -7.07 3.06
C ILE A 45 -3.14 -6.79 2.61
N ILE A 46 -3.96 -6.27 3.52
CA ILE A 46 -5.34 -5.88 3.23
C ILE A 46 -5.39 -4.36 3.02
N SER A 47 -5.97 -3.91 1.90
CA SER A 47 -6.06 -2.49 1.55
C SER A 47 -7.48 -2.09 1.19
N ALA A 48 -7.95 -0.98 1.75
CA ALA A 48 -9.31 -0.46 1.56
C ALA A 48 -9.45 0.36 0.27
N ILE A 49 -9.06 -0.21 -0.87
CA ILE A 49 -8.96 0.49 -2.16
C ILE A 49 -9.78 -0.17 -3.28
N ALA A 50 -10.62 -1.17 -2.95
CA ALA A 50 -11.37 -1.96 -3.94
C ALA A 50 -12.44 -1.15 -4.69
N GLU A 51 -12.84 0.01 -4.16
CA GLU A 51 -13.75 0.95 -4.84
C GLU A 51 -13.08 1.61 -6.06
N TRP A 52 -11.74 1.68 -6.07
CA TRP A 52 -10.96 2.47 -7.02
C TRP A 52 -10.05 1.66 -7.93
N TYR A 53 -9.67 0.45 -7.49
CA TYR A 53 -8.75 -0.44 -8.20
C TYR A 53 -9.32 -1.86 -8.24
N LYS A 54 -9.12 -2.52 -9.37
CA LYS A 54 -9.40 -3.94 -9.53
C LYS A 54 -8.15 -4.76 -9.22
N PRO A 55 -8.28 -6.06 -8.92
CA PRO A 55 -7.13 -6.95 -8.79
C PRO A 55 -6.13 -6.87 -9.94
N GLU A 56 -6.62 -6.86 -11.19
CA GLU A 56 -5.78 -6.77 -12.39
C GLU A 56 -4.98 -5.46 -12.47
N ASP A 57 -5.45 -4.39 -11.82
CA ASP A 57 -4.74 -3.12 -11.76
C ASP A 57 -3.56 -3.16 -10.79
N LEU A 58 -3.45 -4.16 -9.92
CA LEU A 58 -2.41 -4.23 -8.89
C LEU A 58 -1.40 -5.34 -9.14
N GLU A 59 -1.84 -6.48 -9.69
CA GLU A 59 -0.94 -7.60 -9.97
C GLU A 59 0.25 -7.18 -10.86
N GLY A 60 1.44 -7.60 -10.46
CA GLY A 60 2.71 -7.26 -11.11
C GLY A 60 3.28 -5.88 -10.75
N LYS A 61 2.52 -4.98 -10.10
CA LYS A 61 3.03 -3.66 -9.70
C LYS A 61 3.99 -3.76 -8.53
N LYS A 62 5.02 -2.90 -8.57
CA LYS A 62 5.96 -2.66 -7.47
C LYS A 62 5.52 -1.39 -6.74
N LEU A 63 5.16 -1.54 -5.46
CA LEU A 63 4.59 -0.48 -4.64
C LEU A 63 5.30 -0.43 -3.27
N PRO A 64 5.32 0.72 -2.57
CA PRO A 64 5.87 0.81 -1.22
C PRO A 64 4.88 0.25 -0.18
N PHE A 65 5.39 -0.56 0.74
CA PHE A 65 4.63 -1.12 1.85
C PHE A 65 5.39 -0.95 3.17
N ILE A 66 4.67 -0.69 4.25
CA ILE A 66 5.20 -0.82 5.60
C ILE A 66 5.16 -2.31 5.98
N VAL A 67 6.31 -2.88 6.36
CA VAL A 67 6.47 -4.32 6.58
C VAL A 67 6.66 -4.74 8.03
N ASN A 68 6.72 -3.79 8.96
CA ASN A 68 6.95 -4.05 10.39
C ASN A 68 5.86 -3.48 11.32
N LEU A 69 4.66 -3.22 10.78
CA LEU A 69 3.50 -2.92 11.61
C LEU A 69 3.03 -4.20 12.33
N GLU A 70 2.49 -4.02 13.53
CA GLU A 70 1.76 -5.09 14.20
C GLU A 70 0.61 -5.58 13.31
N PRO A 71 0.46 -6.91 13.12
CA PRO A 71 -0.62 -7.46 12.31
C PRO A 71 -2.00 -7.04 12.83
N ARG A 72 -2.93 -6.78 11.91
CA ARG A 72 -4.32 -6.42 12.23
C ARG A 72 -5.29 -7.24 11.40
N ASN A 73 -6.38 -7.67 12.04
CA ASN A 73 -7.44 -8.43 11.37
C ASN A 73 -8.50 -7.49 10.78
N PHE A 74 -8.84 -7.72 9.51
CA PHE A 74 -9.89 -7.03 8.78
C PHE A 74 -10.83 -8.07 8.21
N ARG A 75 -12.08 -8.11 8.70
CA ARG A 75 -13.12 -9.03 8.18
C ARG A 75 -12.67 -10.51 8.15
N GLY A 76 -11.88 -10.93 9.14
CA GLY A 76 -11.37 -12.30 9.24
C GLY A 76 -10.06 -12.57 8.49
N GLU A 77 -9.55 -11.59 7.75
CA GLU A 77 -8.25 -11.67 7.07
C GLU A 77 -7.19 -10.91 7.86
N GLU A 78 -6.03 -11.52 8.08
CA GLU A 78 -4.89 -10.87 8.74
C GLU A 78 -4.14 -9.99 7.73
N SER A 79 -3.91 -8.72 8.06
CA SER A 79 -3.01 -7.83 7.34
C SER A 79 -1.70 -7.69 8.11
N GLN A 80 -0.61 -8.05 7.46
CA GLN A 80 0.74 -8.05 8.05
C GLN A 80 1.58 -6.87 7.57
N GLY A 81 0.93 -5.81 7.11
CA GLY A 81 1.57 -4.62 6.59
C GLY A 81 0.55 -3.60 6.11
N MET A 82 1.03 -2.56 5.43
CA MET A 82 0.20 -1.48 4.90
C MET A 82 0.76 -0.98 3.58
N LEU A 83 -0.09 -0.85 2.56
CA LEU A 83 0.24 -0.14 1.32
C LEU A 83 0.37 1.36 1.59
N VAL A 84 1.45 1.98 1.11
CA VAL A 84 1.63 3.43 1.18
C VAL A 84 1.12 4.05 -0.13
N ALA A 85 0.16 4.96 -0.01
CA ALA A 85 -0.45 5.67 -1.12
C ALA A 85 -0.64 7.15 -0.76
N MET A 86 -0.81 8.01 -1.76
CA MET A 86 -1.17 9.40 -1.52
C MET A 86 -2.67 9.50 -1.26
N ASP A 87 -3.02 10.16 -0.16
CA ASP A 87 -4.39 10.56 0.13
C ASP A 87 -4.76 11.80 -0.70
N THR A 88 -5.98 11.80 -1.23
CA THR A 88 -6.50 12.85 -2.10
C THR A 88 -7.77 13.51 -1.56
N GLU A 89 -8.20 13.15 -0.34
CA GLU A 89 -9.39 13.75 0.29
C GLU A 89 -9.23 15.26 0.46
N ASP A 90 -8.06 15.71 0.89
CA ASP A 90 -7.76 17.13 1.17
C ASP A 90 -7.07 17.87 0.02
N LEU A 91 -6.94 17.26 -1.17
CA LEU A 91 -6.27 17.94 -2.29
C LEU A 91 -7.11 19.11 -2.80
N PRO A 92 -6.55 20.35 -2.87
CA PRO A 92 -7.23 21.47 -3.49
C PRO A 92 -7.60 21.14 -4.95
N PRO A 93 -8.75 21.63 -5.46
CA PRO A 93 -9.20 21.33 -6.83
C PRO A 93 -8.17 21.67 -7.93
N ALA A 94 -7.33 22.67 -7.69
CA ALA A 94 -6.29 23.11 -8.63
C ALA A 94 -5.06 22.18 -8.66
N SER A 95 -4.81 21.43 -7.58
CA SER A 95 -3.68 20.49 -7.43
C SER A 95 -4.08 19.03 -7.61
N ALA A 96 -5.38 18.72 -7.59
CA ALA A 96 -5.88 17.37 -7.83
C ALA A 96 -5.55 16.86 -9.24
N GLY A 97 -5.31 17.73 -10.22
CA GLY A 97 -5.04 17.31 -11.60
C GLY A 97 -6.14 16.37 -12.11
N TRP A 98 -5.75 15.15 -12.48
CA TRP A 98 -6.64 14.04 -12.91
C TRP A 98 -7.08 13.11 -11.77
N ALA A 99 -6.62 13.33 -10.54
CA ALA A 99 -6.98 12.49 -9.40
C ALA A 99 -8.40 12.81 -8.93
N GLN A 100 -9.21 11.76 -8.77
CA GLN A 100 -10.55 11.88 -8.24
C GLN A 100 -10.47 12.10 -6.72
N PRO A 101 -11.20 13.06 -6.13
CA PRO A 101 -11.22 13.26 -4.69
C PRO A 101 -11.57 11.97 -3.94
N GLY A 102 -10.82 11.64 -2.90
CA GLY A 102 -11.00 10.42 -2.11
C GLY A 102 -10.48 9.13 -2.77
N LYS A 103 -9.94 9.19 -3.99
CA LYS A 103 -9.23 8.06 -4.61
C LYS A 103 -7.77 8.04 -4.15
N PRO A 104 -7.31 6.98 -3.45
CA PRO A 104 -5.90 6.84 -3.12
C PRO A 104 -5.06 6.75 -4.40
N VAL A 105 -3.97 7.51 -4.50
CA VAL A 105 -3.08 7.45 -5.67
C VAL A 105 -1.86 6.59 -5.33
N LEU A 106 -1.62 5.55 -6.14
CA LEU A 106 -0.52 4.62 -5.95
C LEU A 106 0.83 5.33 -6.16
N LEU A 107 1.77 5.07 -5.27
CA LEU A 107 3.16 5.50 -5.40
C LEU A 107 3.93 4.45 -6.20
N ILE A 108 4.48 4.85 -7.34
CA ILE A 108 5.24 3.97 -8.23
C ILE A 108 6.70 4.45 -8.28
N PRO A 109 7.69 3.58 -8.05
CA PRO A 109 9.09 3.91 -8.27
C PRO A 109 9.32 4.42 -9.70
N ALA A 110 10.07 5.51 -9.85
CA ALA A 110 10.37 6.08 -11.17
C ALA A 110 11.26 5.17 -12.02
N GLU A 111 12.04 4.31 -11.38
CA GLU A 111 12.90 3.30 -12.00
C GLU A 111 12.51 1.91 -11.49
N ASP A 112 12.78 0.88 -12.29
CA ASP A 112 12.60 -0.49 -11.81
C ASP A 112 13.61 -0.79 -10.70
N VAL A 113 13.12 -1.34 -9.59
CA VAL A 113 13.92 -1.63 -8.40
C VAL A 113 13.66 -3.05 -7.93
N LYS A 114 14.66 -3.66 -7.28
CA LYS A 114 14.52 -4.99 -6.70
C LYS A 114 13.44 -5.01 -5.62
N GLU A 115 12.67 -6.09 -5.55
CA GLU A 115 11.80 -6.40 -4.43
C GLU A 115 12.60 -6.43 -3.11
N GLY A 116 11.98 -5.91 -2.05
CA GLY A 116 12.60 -5.79 -0.73
C GLY A 116 13.53 -4.59 -0.56
N THR A 117 13.76 -3.79 -1.61
CA THR A 117 14.52 -2.54 -1.50
C THR A 117 13.90 -1.62 -0.45
N LEU A 118 14.72 -1.13 0.47
CA LEU A 118 14.31 -0.19 1.52
C LEU A 118 13.99 1.17 0.91
N VAL A 119 12.89 1.78 1.35
CA VAL A 119 12.54 3.17 1.06
C VAL A 119 13.07 4.04 2.21
N VAL A 120 13.83 5.08 1.87
CA VAL A 120 14.54 5.97 2.81
C VAL A 120 14.12 7.42 2.67
#